data_AF-A0A8J3SPI0-F1
#
_entry.id   AF-A0A8J3SPI0-F1
#
_cell.length_a   1.000
_cell.length_b   1.000
_cell.length_c   1.000
_cell.angle_alpha   90.00
_cell.angle_beta   90.00
_cell.angle_gamma   90.00
#
_symmetry.space_group_name_H-M   'P 1'
#
loop_
_entity.id
_entity.type
_entity.pdbx_description
1 polymer ?
#
loop_
_entity_poly.entity_id
_entity_poly.type
_entity_poly.pdbx_seq_one_letter_code
_entity_poly.pdbx_strand_id
1 'polypeptide(L)'
;MTAAWVAGTTRARGLVRRRLGPEGARRIAAAGSGEAAVAALAATPYGHDVRAGHSPAEARHAVLATLLWHLRVLAGWLPREGGGDLRLLARWFEIANVDELLTPPVDAGPEFALGALSTAWPRLRGLSAPAEIRSVLGTSAWGDPGGDLPRQIQLGMRLSWAVTVADRIDPAAPLAAGAAALLVARERHLQGRDLTGGARRRAEALLGEPALAAGSLPATAAVLPAGARWALEGLDRPEDLWLGEVRWWRRLEREGFSHLSDSRFGPAAVLGALAVLTADARRARAAVELAVRGGRGDDVA
;
A
#
# COMPACT_ATOMS: atom_id res chain seq x y z
N MET A 1 23.79 19.54 -3.11
CA MET A 1 22.94 18.96 -2.05
C MET A 1 22.29 20.11 -1.30
N THR A 2 20.95 20.19 -1.24
CA THR A 2 20.25 21.36 -0.68
C THR A 2 19.96 21.17 0.82
N ALA A 3 19.84 22.28 1.56
CA ALA A 3 19.47 22.24 2.98
C ALA A 3 18.13 21.50 3.23
N ALA A 4 17.18 21.63 2.29
CA ALA A 4 15.91 20.90 2.34
C ALA A 4 16.09 19.37 2.29
N TRP A 5 16.99 18.86 1.44
CA TRP A 5 17.28 17.42 1.39
C TRP A 5 17.95 16.90 2.67
N VAL A 6 18.82 17.71 3.28
CA VAL A 6 19.45 17.37 4.58
C VAL A 6 18.40 17.31 5.69
N ALA A 7 17.54 18.33 5.79
CA ALA A 7 16.46 18.39 6.78
C ALA A 7 15.47 17.24 6.61
N GLY A 8 14.97 17.01 5.39
CA GLY A 8 14.05 15.94 5.06
C GLY A 8 14.62 14.55 5.38
N THR A 9 15.86 14.27 4.99
CA THR A 9 16.53 13.00 5.30
C THR A 9 16.75 12.81 6.80
N THR A 10 17.15 13.86 7.52
CA THR A 10 17.35 13.80 8.98
C THR A 10 16.04 13.48 9.69
N ARG A 11 14.94 14.13 9.28
CA ARG A 11 13.59 13.86 9.81
C ARG A 11 13.15 12.44 9.49
N ALA A 12 13.34 11.99 8.25
CA ALA A 12 13.00 10.65 7.79
C ALA A 12 13.70 9.56 8.63
N ARG A 13 15.01 9.71 8.88
CA ARG A 13 15.77 8.83 9.77
C ARG A 13 15.25 8.86 11.20
N GLY A 14 14.91 10.04 11.71
CA GLY A 14 14.32 10.20 13.04
C GLY A 14 13.00 9.43 13.21
N LEU A 15 12.12 9.46 12.21
CA LEU A 15 10.87 8.71 12.21
C LEU A 15 11.13 7.19 12.21
N VAL A 16 12.02 6.70 11.35
CA VAL A 16 12.34 5.28 11.25
C VAL A 16 12.95 4.73 12.54
N ARG A 17 13.75 5.52 13.26
CA ARG A 17 14.34 5.13 14.55
C ARG A 17 13.30 4.85 15.63
N ARG A 18 12.13 5.49 15.55
CA ARG A 18 11.01 5.31 16.49
C ARG A 18 9.97 4.31 15.98
N ARG A 19 10.26 3.49 14.97
CA ARG A 19 9.30 2.50 14.49
C ARG A 19 9.07 1.40 15.53
N LEU A 20 7.96 0.68 15.43
CA LEU A 20 7.62 -0.44 16.31
C LEU A 20 8.60 -1.61 16.16
N GLY A 21 8.96 -1.93 14.92
CA GLY A 21 9.84 -3.04 14.58
C GLY A 21 9.19 -4.43 14.72
N PRO A 22 9.90 -5.49 14.28
CA PRO A 22 9.35 -6.85 14.24
C PRO A 22 9.14 -7.43 15.64
N GLU A 23 9.99 -7.10 16.60
CA GLU A 23 9.84 -7.55 17.99
C GLU A 23 8.63 -6.92 18.67
N GLY A 24 8.45 -5.60 18.51
CA GLY A 24 7.26 -4.90 19.01
C GLY A 24 5.97 -5.47 18.40
N ALA A 25 5.96 -5.72 17.09
CA ALA A 25 4.81 -6.35 16.43
C ALA A 25 4.50 -7.75 16.97
N ARG A 26 5.52 -8.58 17.25
CA ARG A 26 5.32 -9.89 17.88
C ARG A 26 4.74 -9.79 19.29
N ARG A 27 5.21 -8.83 20.09
CA ARG A 27 4.63 -8.59 21.43
C ARG A 27 3.15 -8.20 21.36
N ILE A 28 2.78 -7.33 20.42
CA ILE A 28 1.38 -6.93 20.21
C ILE A 28 0.53 -8.13 19.76
N ALA A 29 1.02 -8.95 18.83
CA ALA A 29 0.30 -10.14 18.36
C ALA A 29 0.07 -11.17 19.47
N ALA A 30 0.98 -11.22 20.46
CA ALA A 30 0.91 -12.12 21.61
C ALA A 30 0.11 -11.56 22.80
N ALA A 31 -0.56 -10.42 22.65
CA ALA A 31 -1.26 -9.75 23.76
C ALA A 31 -2.51 -10.50 24.28
N GLY A 32 -2.91 -11.60 23.65
CA GLY A 32 -4.01 -12.46 24.10
C GLY A 32 -5.42 -11.96 23.77
N SER A 33 -5.61 -10.66 23.54
CA SER A 33 -6.89 -10.11 23.08
C SER A 33 -6.70 -8.87 22.19
N GLY A 34 -7.75 -8.51 21.45
CA GLY A 34 -7.77 -7.29 20.64
C GLY A 34 -7.59 -6.02 21.49
N GLU A 35 -8.27 -5.94 22.64
CA GLU A 35 -8.18 -4.81 23.57
C GLU A 35 -6.77 -4.65 24.14
N ALA A 36 -6.18 -5.75 24.63
CA ALA A 36 -4.81 -5.75 25.15
C ALA A 36 -3.79 -5.37 24.07
N ALA A 37 -3.99 -5.83 22.82
CA ALA A 37 -3.16 -5.44 21.71
C ALA A 37 -3.25 -3.94 21.38
N VAL A 38 -4.45 -3.35 21.44
CA VAL A 38 -4.65 -1.91 21.24
C VAL A 38 -4.00 -1.10 22.35
N ALA A 39 -4.17 -1.51 23.62
CA ALA A 39 -3.52 -0.86 24.75
C ALA A 39 -1.98 -0.92 24.63
N ALA A 40 -1.43 -2.08 24.26
CA ALA A 40 -0.01 -2.25 24.01
C ALA A 40 0.48 -1.37 22.85
N LEU A 41 -0.28 -1.29 21.76
CA LEU A 41 0.04 -0.43 20.60
C LEU A 41 0.00 1.06 20.97
N ALA A 42 -0.93 1.49 21.82
CA ALA A 42 -1.03 2.87 22.31
C ALA A 42 0.20 3.28 23.16
N ALA A 43 0.90 2.33 23.78
CA ALA A 43 2.16 2.58 24.49
C ALA A 43 3.40 2.66 23.57
N THR A 44 3.21 2.55 22.25
CA THR A 44 4.30 2.61 21.26
C THR A 44 4.32 3.97 20.57
N PRO A 45 5.23 4.22 19.62
CA PRO A 45 5.23 5.45 18.83
C PRO A 45 3.96 5.68 17.98
N TYR A 46 3.06 4.71 17.86
CA TYR A 46 1.71 4.90 17.31
C TYR A 46 0.71 5.54 18.30
N GLY A 47 1.08 5.68 19.58
CA GLY A 47 0.22 6.21 20.66
C GLY A 47 -0.24 7.67 20.52
N HIS A 48 0.28 8.39 19.54
CA HIS A 48 -0.24 9.71 19.19
C HIS A 48 -1.67 9.62 18.62
N ASP A 49 -1.90 8.64 17.72
CA ASP A 49 -3.19 8.46 17.04
C ASP A 49 -3.96 7.23 17.55
N VAL A 50 -3.26 6.23 18.09
CA VAL A 50 -3.87 5.06 18.72
C VAL A 50 -4.08 5.33 20.20
N ARG A 51 -5.33 5.23 20.67
CA ARG A 51 -5.67 5.42 22.08
C ARG A 51 -6.15 4.10 22.70
N ALA A 52 -5.89 3.95 24.00
CA ALA A 52 -6.54 2.89 24.78
C ALA A 52 -8.07 3.06 24.68
N GLY A 53 -8.78 1.95 24.50
CA GLY A 53 -10.24 1.94 24.28
C GLY A 53 -10.68 2.06 22.82
N HIS A 54 -9.78 2.31 21.85
CA HIS A 54 -10.13 2.14 20.44
C HIS A 54 -10.49 0.67 20.15
N SER A 55 -11.49 0.45 19.30
CA SER A 55 -11.72 -0.85 18.70
C SER A 55 -10.50 -1.29 17.86
N PRO A 56 -10.33 -2.60 17.60
CA PRO A 56 -9.27 -3.08 16.71
C PRO A 56 -9.35 -2.49 15.29
N ALA A 57 -10.55 -2.15 14.81
CA ALA A 57 -10.73 -1.47 13.52
C ALA A 57 -10.20 -0.03 13.57
N GLU A 58 -10.61 0.76 14.57
CA GLU A 58 -10.13 2.13 14.78
C GLU A 58 -8.61 2.18 14.98
N ALA A 59 -8.04 1.25 15.75
CA ALA A 59 -6.60 1.19 15.95
C ALA A 59 -5.83 0.90 14.65
N ARG A 60 -6.32 -0.05 13.83
CA ARG A 60 -5.72 -0.35 12.51
C ARG A 60 -5.86 0.83 11.55
N HIS A 61 -6.96 1.57 11.61
CA HIS A 61 -7.13 2.81 10.85
C HIS A 61 -6.16 3.90 11.33
N ALA A 62 -6.06 4.12 12.65
CA ALA A 62 -5.17 5.11 13.25
C ALA A 62 -3.69 4.87 12.87
N VAL A 63 -3.23 3.61 12.82
CA VAL A 63 -1.88 3.26 12.32
C VAL A 63 -1.65 3.76 10.88
N LEU A 64 -2.64 3.61 10.01
CA LEU A 64 -2.58 4.11 8.64
C LEU A 64 -2.62 5.64 8.60
N ALA A 65 -3.44 6.27 9.45
CA ALA A 65 -3.49 7.72 9.59
C ALA A 65 -2.14 8.30 10.05
N THR A 66 -1.46 7.64 11.00
CA THR A 66 -0.09 8.00 11.43
C THR A 66 0.89 7.92 10.27
N LEU A 67 0.83 6.86 9.45
CA LEU A 67 1.68 6.74 8.27
C LEU A 67 1.42 7.92 7.31
N LEU A 68 0.16 8.20 6.98
CA LEU A 68 -0.19 9.33 6.13
C LEU A 68 0.30 10.67 6.69
N TRP A 69 0.17 10.89 7.99
CA TRP A 69 0.72 12.06 8.67
C TRP A 69 2.25 12.15 8.48
N HIS A 70 2.99 11.05 8.65
CA HIS A 70 4.42 11.03 8.39
C HIS A 70 4.76 11.42 6.94
N LEU A 71 4.00 10.94 5.94
CA LEU A 71 4.20 11.35 4.54
C LEU A 71 3.97 12.86 4.36
N ARG A 72 2.93 13.43 4.96
CA ARG A 72 2.64 14.87 4.89
C ARG A 72 3.73 15.71 5.53
N VAL A 73 4.16 15.30 6.74
CA VAL A 73 5.27 15.95 7.44
C VAL A 73 6.49 15.93 6.54
N LEU A 74 6.92 14.76 6.06
CA LEU A 74 8.08 14.65 5.20
C LEU A 74 7.94 15.51 3.94
N ALA A 75 6.79 15.46 3.25
CA ALA A 75 6.56 16.26 2.04
C ALA A 75 6.70 17.77 2.28
N GLY A 76 6.40 18.27 3.49
CA GLY A 76 6.59 19.68 3.87
C GLY A 76 8.05 20.10 4.05
N TRP A 77 8.97 19.16 4.31
CA TRP A 77 10.41 19.43 4.47
C TRP A 77 11.22 19.22 3.19
N LEU A 78 10.61 18.68 2.13
CA LEU A 78 11.30 18.36 0.89
C LEU A 78 11.17 19.48 -0.15
N PRO A 79 12.10 19.54 -1.12
CA PRO A 79 11.88 20.30 -2.34
C PRO A 79 10.59 19.87 -3.06
N ARG A 80 10.09 20.73 -3.95
CA ARG A 80 8.83 20.52 -4.69
C ARG A 80 8.74 19.15 -5.35
N GLU A 81 9.82 18.70 -5.97
CA GLU A 81 9.95 17.40 -6.63
C GLU A 81 9.71 16.25 -5.64
N GLY A 82 10.52 16.15 -4.57
CA GLY A 82 10.37 15.10 -3.55
C GLY A 82 9.04 15.15 -2.81
N GLY A 83 8.49 16.35 -2.57
CA GLY A 83 7.13 16.49 -2.03
C GLY A 83 6.06 16.00 -3.01
N GLY A 84 6.28 16.17 -4.32
CA GLY A 84 5.42 15.63 -5.37
C GLY A 84 5.44 14.10 -5.42
N ASP A 85 6.61 13.50 -5.25
CA ASP A 85 6.76 12.04 -5.24
C ASP A 85 6.09 11.41 -4.01
N LEU A 86 6.23 12.03 -2.84
CA LEU A 86 5.51 11.59 -1.63
C LEU A 86 4.00 11.73 -1.79
N ARG A 87 3.50 12.78 -2.45
CA ARG A 87 2.07 12.91 -2.77
C ARG A 87 1.61 11.82 -3.74
N LEU A 88 2.41 11.47 -4.74
CA LEU A 88 2.11 10.35 -5.64
C LEU A 88 2.04 9.03 -4.87
N LEU A 89 2.99 8.75 -3.98
CA LEU A 89 2.97 7.52 -3.19
C LEU A 89 1.80 7.48 -2.20
N ALA A 90 1.42 8.64 -1.64
CA ALA A 90 0.28 8.76 -0.74
C ALA A 90 -1.06 8.51 -1.44
N ARG A 91 -1.16 8.60 -2.78
CA ARG A 91 -2.39 8.29 -3.53
C ARG A 91 -2.96 6.89 -3.26
N TRP A 92 -2.16 5.95 -2.76
CA TRP A 92 -2.65 4.67 -2.27
C TRP A 92 -3.79 4.79 -1.24
N PHE A 93 -3.75 5.80 -0.38
CA PHE A 93 -4.81 6.03 0.61
C PHE A 93 -6.13 6.51 -0.02
N GLU A 94 -6.09 7.18 -1.19
CA GLU A 94 -7.31 7.50 -1.94
C GLU A 94 -7.88 6.25 -2.61
N ILE A 95 -7.03 5.32 -3.07
CA ILE A 95 -7.48 3.99 -3.51
C ILE A 95 -8.20 3.28 -2.37
N ALA A 96 -7.64 3.31 -1.15
CA ALA A 96 -8.27 2.70 0.02
C ALA A 96 -9.66 3.30 0.32
N ASN A 97 -9.81 4.63 0.26
CA ASN A 97 -11.12 5.25 0.44
C ASN A 97 -12.12 4.79 -0.64
N VAL A 98 -11.68 4.71 -1.91
CA VAL A 98 -12.56 4.24 -3.01
C VAL A 98 -12.90 2.76 -2.85
N ASP A 99 -11.97 1.93 -2.38
CA ASP A 99 -12.25 0.52 -2.08
C ASP A 99 -13.35 0.41 -1.02
N GLU A 100 -13.26 1.19 0.06
CA GLU A 100 -14.27 1.23 1.13
C GLU A 100 -15.60 1.79 0.63
N LEU A 101 -15.60 2.80 -0.26
CA LEU A 101 -16.84 3.28 -0.89
C LEU A 101 -17.51 2.20 -1.75
N LEU A 102 -16.72 1.45 -2.52
CA LEU A 102 -17.20 0.39 -3.41
C LEU A 102 -17.60 -0.89 -2.67
N THR A 103 -17.00 -1.14 -1.51
CA THR A 103 -17.25 -2.32 -0.68
C THR A 103 -17.14 -1.90 0.80
N PRO A 104 -18.21 -1.28 1.34
CA PRO A 104 -18.18 -0.74 2.70
C PRO A 104 -17.95 -1.84 3.73
N PRO A 105 -16.88 -1.77 4.55
CA PRO A 105 -16.75 -2.66 5.69
C PRO A 105 -17.71 -2.24 6.81
N VAL A 106 -18.06 -3.19 7.69
CA VAL A 106 -18.94 -2.93 8.85
C VAL A 106 -18.37 -1.84 9.76
N ASP A 107 -17.06 -1.85 9.97
CA ASP A 107 -16.33 -0.89 10.82
C ASP A 107 -15.41 -0.01 9.98
N ALA A 108 -15.99 0.73 9.03
CA ALA A 108 -15.23 1.67 8.21
C ALA A 108 -14.62 2.78 9.07
N GLY A 109 -13.32 3.04 8.88
CA GLY A 109 -12.67 4.18 9.50
C GLY A 109 -13.05 5.49 8.81
N PRO A 110 -12.64 6.64 9.37
CA PRO A 110 -12.80 7.92 8.68
C PRO A 110 -11.99 7.95 7.38
N GLU A 111 -12.40 8.77 6.43
CA GLU A 111 -11.75 8.89 5.12
C GLU A 111 -10.34 9.50 5.22
N PHE A 112 -9.38 9.00 4.44
CA PHE A 112 -8.05 9.61 4.34
C PHE A 112 -8.07 10.86 3.42
N ALA A 113 -7.76 12.05 3.96
CA ALA A 113 -7.85 13.31 3.20
C ALA A 113 -6.56 13.71 2.44
N LEU A 114 -6.35 13.32 1.18
CA LEU A 114 -5.06 13.55 0.47
C LEU A 114 -5.00 14.68 -0.55
N GLY A 115 -6.16 15.21 -0.95
CA GLY A 115 -6.25 16.42 -1.77
C GLY A 115 -6.44 16.17 -3.27
N ALA A 116 -5.99 15.05 -3.86
CA ALA A 116 -6.14 14.83 -5.30
C ALA A 116 -7.59 14.52 -5.70
N LEU A 117 -8.36 13.91 -4.81
CA LEU A 117 -9.81 13.82 -4.92
C LEU A 117 -10.56 14.93 -4.17
N SER A 118 -9.91 15.95 -3.60
CA SER A 118 -10.61 16.93 -2.72
C SER A 118 -11.89 17.53 -3.30
N THR A 119 -11.92 17.82 -4.60
CA THR A 119 -13.07 18.41 -5.30
C THR A 119 -14.04 17.36 -5.86
N ALA A 120 -13.58 16.14 -6.09
CA ALA A 120 -14.41 15.03 -6.58
C ALA A 120 -15.06 14.26 -5.43
N TRP A 121 -14.40 14.20 -4.28
CA TRP A 121 -14.77 13.37 -3.14
C TRP A 121 -16.15 13.68 -2.55
N PRO A 122 -16.55 14.96 -2.36
CA PRO A 122 -17.91 15.27 -1.90
C PRO A 122 -19.01 14.70 -2.80
N ARG A 123 -18.76 14.60 -4.12
CA ARG A 123 -19.68 13.97 -5.06
C ARG A 123 -19.64 12.45 -4.93
N LEU A 124 -18.45 11.86 -4.82
CA LEU A 124 -18.27 10.41 -4.70
C LEU A 124 -19.01 9.80 -3.49
N ARG A 125 -19.00 10.47 -2.33
CA ARG A 125 -19.63 9.94 -1.10
C ARG A 125 -21.12 9.60 -1.23
N GLY A 126 -21.84 10.32 -2.09
CA GLY A 126 -23.27 10.12 -2.28
C GLY A 126 -23.63 9.04 -3.30
N LEU A 127 -22.63 8.49 -4.00
CA LEU A 127 -22.86 7.55 -5.09
C LEU A 127 -22.76 6.12 -4.58
N SER A 128 -23.72 5.29 -4.99
CA SER A 128 -23.74 3.85 -4.74
C SER A 128 -23.55 3.03 -6.01
N ALA A 129 -23.79 3.62 -7.19
CA ALA A 129 -23.62 2.95 -8.47
C ALA A 129 -22.15 3.03 -8.95
N PRO A 130 -21.49 1.89 -9.18
CA PRO A 130 -20.09 1.85 -9.65
C PRO A 130 -19.84 2.62 -10.96
N ALA A 131 -20.79 2.62 -11.89
CA ALA A 131 -20.69 3.37 -13.14
C ALA A 131 -20.62 4.91 -12.92
N GLU A 132 -21.38 5.43 -11.95
CA GLU A 132 -21.35 6.84 -11.58
C GLU A 132 -20.04 7.21 -10.88
N ILE A 133 -19.57 6.33 -9.99
CA ILE A 133 -18.25 6.46 -9.33
C ILE A 133 -17.15 6.54 -10.39
N ARG A 134 -17.14 5.63 -11.38
CA ARG A 134 -16.20 5.66 -12.51
C ARG A 134 -16.28 6.98 -13.27
N SER A 135 -17.48 7.46 -13.59
CA SER A 135 -17.68 8.72 -14.31
C SER A 135 -17.06 9.91 -13.57
N VAL A 136 -17.32 10.03 -12.27
CA VAL A 136 -16.74 11.10 -11.44
C VAL A 136 -15.22 10.98 -11.37
N LEU A 137 -14.67 9.77 -11.18
CA LEU A 137 -13.22 9.53 -11.22
C LEU A 137 -12.61 9.93 -12.57
N GLY A 138 -13.30 9.64 -13.68
CA GLY A 138 -12.91 10.02 -15.04
C GLY A 138 -12.69 11.52 -15.25
N THR A 139 -13.43 12.35 -14.51
CA THR A 139 -13.30 13.82 -14.54
C THR A 139 -12.33 14.40 -13.50
N SER A 140 -11.73 13.54 -12.66
CA SER A 140 -10.84 13.94 -11.58
C SER A 140 -9.36 13.84 -11.97
N ALA A 141 -8.47 14.24 -11.06
CA ALA A 141 -7.02 14.10 -11.23
C ALA A 141 -6.52 12.63 -11.25
N TRP A 142 -7.41 11.64 -11.04
CA TRP A 142 -7.13 10.21 -11.24
C TRP A 142 -7.36 9.73 -12.68
N GLY A 143 -8.26 10.38 -13.42
CA GLY A 143 -8.72 9.92 -14.72
C GLY A 143 -9.58 8.65 -14.66
N ASP A 144 -9.93 8.11 -15.83
CA ASP A 144 -10.85 6.95 -15.94
C ASP A 144 -10.16 5.65 -15.50
N PRO A 145 -10.64 4.96 -14.46
CA PRO A 145 -10.09 3.67 -14.05
C PRO A 145 -10.36 2.57 -15.10
N GLY A 146 -11.41 2.71 -15.91
CA GLY A 146 -11.62 1.99 -17.17
C GLY A 146 -12.82 1.05 -17.22
N GLY A 147 -13.24 0.45 -16.12
CA GLY A 147 -14.40 -0.45 -16.06
C GLY A 147 -15.45 0.01 -15.06
N ASP A 148 -16.67 -0.49 -15.18
CA ASP A 148 -17.85 -0.08 -14.40
C ASP A 148 -18.24 -1.08 -13.31
N LEU A 149 -17.51 -2.19 -13.14
CA LEU A 149 -17.66 -3.06 -11.98
C LEU A 149 -16.74 -2.61 -10.83
N PRO A 150 -17.12 -2.80 -9.56
CA PRO A 150 -16.30 -2.44 -8.40
C PRO A 150 -14.86 -2.95 -8.54
N ARG A 151 -14.70 -4.25 -8.83
CA ARG A 151 -13.38 -4.86 -8.99
C ARG A 151 -12.56 -4.27 -10.15
N GLN A 152 -13.21 -3.89 -11.26
CA GLN A 152 -12.53 -3.28 -12.39
C GLN A 152 -12.05 -1.86 -12.06
N ILE A 153 -12.83 -1.09 -11.30
CA ILE A 153 -12.42 0.23 -10.79
C ILE A 153 -11.20 0.08 -9.87
N GLN A 154 -11.29 -0.83 -8.90
CA GLN A 154 -10.23 -1.12 -7.93
C GLN A 154 -8.91 -1.54 -8.60
N LEU A 155 -8.97 -2.42 -9.61
CA LEU A 155 -7.81 -2.85 -10.40
C LEU A 155 -7.27 -1.71 -11.26
N GLY A 156 -8.14 -0.98 -11.94
CA GLY A 156 -7.80 0.13 -12.81
C GLY A 156 -7.02 1.22 -12.09
N MET A 157 -7.48 1.61 -10.88
CA MET A 157 -6.78 2.59 -10.05
C MET A 157 -5.40 2.10 -9.59
N ARG A 158 -5.30 0.85 -9.13
CA ARG A 158 -4.01 0.26 -8.69
C ARG A 158 -2.99 0.16 -9.80
N LEU A 159 -3.40 -0.27 -10.99
CA LEU A 159 -2.52 -0.36 -12.16
C LEU A 159 -2.14 1.02 -12.69
N SER A 160 -3.07 1.99 -12.67
CA SER A 160 -2.77 3.39 -13.02
C SER A 160 -1.72 3.99 -12.10
N TRP A 161 -1.88 3.75 -10.80
CA TRP A 161 -0.91 4.19 -9.79
C TRP A 161 0.45 3.50 -9.96
N ALA A 162 0.46 2.17 -10.17
CA ALA A 162 1.70 1.41 -10.35
C ALA A 162 2.50 1.89 -11.58
N VAL A 163 1.83 2.11 -12.73
CA VAL A 163 2.46 2.68 -13.93
C VAL A 163 3.05 4.06 -13.62
N THR A 164 2.25 4.96 -13.02
CA THR A 164 2.71 6.32 -12.71
C THR A 164 3.91 6.32 -11.74
N VAL A 165 3.92 5.42 -10.75
CA VAL A 165 5.06 5.27 -9.83
C VAL A 165 6.29 4.75 -10.55
N ALA A 166 6.13 3.73 -11.41
CA ALA A 166 7.24 3.17 -12.17
C ALA A 166 7.86 4.18 -13.14
N ASP A 167 7.04 5.02 -13.78
CA ASP A 167 7.51 6.01 -14.76
C ASP A 167 8.20 7.22 -14.10
N ARG A 168 7.82 7.57 -12.87
CA ARG A 168 8.26 8.82 -12.22
C ARG A 168 9.33 8.61 -11.15
N ILE A 169 9.36 7.45 -10.51
CA ILE A 169 10.21 7.20 -9.34
C ILE A 169 11.08 6.00 -9.64
N ASP A 170 12.21 6.21 -10.32
CA ASP A 170 13.11 5.14 -10.78
C ASP A 170 13.45 4.11 -9.69
N PRO A 171 13.78 4.50 -8.43
CA PRO A 171 14.07 3.53 -7.38
C PRO A 171 12.87 2.65 -6.99
N ALA A 172 11.64 3.10 -7.26
CA ALA A 172 10.41 2.37 -6.94
C ALA A 172 9.89 1.53 -8.12
N ALA A 173 10.43 1.70 -9.33
CA ALA A 173 9.91 1.03 -10.52
C ALA A 173 9.90 -0.51 -10.43
N PRO A 174 10.99 -1.19 -9.96
CA PRO A 174 10.96 -2.64 -9.80
C PRO A 174 9.95 -3.13 -8.76
N LEU A 175 9.72 -2.34 -7.70
CA LEU A 175 8.73 -2.65 -6.67
C LEU A 175 7.30 -2.49 -7.22
N ALA A 176 7.02 -1.42 -7.96
CA ALA A 176 5.75 -1.19 -8.61
C ALA A 176 5.43 -2.29 -9.64
N ALA A 177 6.41 -2.66 -10.47
CA ALA A 177 6.28 -3.74 -11.45
C ALA A 177 6.03 -5.10 -10.79
N GLY A 178 6.77 -5.43 -9.72
CA GLY A 178 6.53 -6.65 -8.94
C GLY A 178 5.16 -6.70 -8.27
N ALA A 179 4.67 -5.56 -7.74
CA ALA A 179 3.33 -5.46 -7.16
C ALA A 179 2.24 -5.67 -8.22
N ALA A 180 2.41 -5.05 -9.40
CA ALA A 180 1.50 -5.21 -10.53
C ALA A 180 1.48 -6.67 -11.03
N ALA A 181 2.64 -7.32 -11.11
CA ALA A 181 2.72 -8.74 -11.48
C ALA A 181 1.94 -9.64 -10.50
N LEU A 182 2.10 -9.43 -9.19
CA LEU A 182 1.32 -10.17 -8.18
C LEU A 182 -0.18 -9.89 -8.28
N LEU A 183 -0.56 -8.63 -8.52
CA LEU A 183 -1.96 -8.23 -8.67
C LEU A 183 -2.62 -8.89 -9.89
N VAL A 184 -1.94 -8.85 -11.03
CA VAL A 184 -2.38 -9.47 -12.29
C VAL A 184 -2.43 -10.98 -12.17
N ALA A 185 -1.40 -11.59 -11.60
CA ALA A 185 -1.34 -13.03 -11.38
C ALA A 185 -2.47 -13.52 -10.47
N ARG A 186 -2.77 -12.78 -9.39
CA ARG A 186 -3.91 -13.07 -8.53
C ARG A 186 -5.23 -13.00 -9.27
N GLU A 187 -5.42 -11.99 -10.11
CA GLU A 187 -6.66 -11.81 -10.85
C GLU A 187 -6.88 -12.93 -11.88
N ARG A 188 -5.83 -13.26 -12.66
CA ARG A 188 -5.94 -14.25 -13.74
C ARG A 188 -5.91 -15.68 -13.22
N HIS A 189 -4.93 -16.02 -12.38
CA HIS A 189 -4.62 -17.41 -12.05
C HIS A 189 -5.32 -17.90 -10.78
N LEU A 190 -5.54 -17.03 -9.79
CA LEU A 190 -6.25 -17.42 -8.56
C LEU A 190 -7.76 -17.16 -8.65
N GLN A 191 -8.16 -16.08 -9.32
CA GLN A 191 -9.56 -15.68 -9.40
C GLN A 191 -10.23 -16.05 -10.73
N GLY A 192 -9.45 -16.50 -11.73
CA GLY A 192 -9.99 -16.90 -13.04
C GLY A 192 -10.60 -15.76 -13.84
N ARG A 193 -10.19 -14.50 -13.57
CA ARG A 193 -10.77 -13.31 -14.22
C ARG A 193 -9.78 -12.66 -15.17
N ASP A 194 -10.26 -12.30 -16.35
CA ASP A 194 -9.48 -11.56 -17.33
C ASP A 194 -9.48 -10.05 -17.03
N LEU A 195 -8.36 -9.42 -17.41
CA LEU A 195 -8.26 -7.97 -17.38
C LEU A 195 -8.93 -7.37 -18.61
N THR A 196 -9.76 -6.34 -18.40
CA THR A 196 -10.49 -5.65 -19.46
C THR A 196 -10.09 -4.18 -19.56
N GLY A 197 -10.35 -3.58 -20.72
CA GLY A 197 -10.27 -2.13 -20.94
C GLY A 197 -8.96 -1.48 -20.50
N GLY A 198 -9.06 -0.40 -19.72
CA GLY A 198 -7.91 0.37 -19.24
C GLY A 198 -6.99 -0.39 -18.29
N ALA A 199 -7.49 -1.36 -17.53
CA ALA A 199 -6.67 -2.19 -16.66
C ALA A 199 -5.72 -3.07 -17.48
N ARG A 200 -6.22 -3.71 -18.56
CA ARG A 200 -5.39 -4.52 -19.46
C ARG A 200 -4.26 -3.68 -20.08
N ARG A 201 -4.58 -2.52 -20.67
CA ARG A 201 -3.57 -1.66 -21.31
C ARG A 201 -2.45 -1.22 -20.36
N ARG A 202 -2.78 -0.89 -19.12
CA ARG A 202 -1.79 -0.48 -18.10
C ARG A 202 -0.94 -1.66 -17.64
N ALA A 203 -1.55 -2.83 -17.46
CA ALA A 203 -0.81 -4.05 -17.13
C ALA A 203 0.14 -4.43 -18.28
N GLU A 204 -0.29 -4.28 -19.53
CA GLU A 204 0.51 -4.55 -20.71
C GLU A 204 1.72 -3.62 -20.81
N ALA A 205 1.51 -2.31 -20.57
CA ALA A 205 2.60 -1.34 -20.56
C ALA A 205 3.71 -1.67 -19.55
N LEU A 206 3.35 -2.26 -18.40
CA LEU A 206 4.30 -2.55 -17.31
C LEU A 206 4.87 -3.97 -17.33
N LEU A 207 4.10 -4.95 -17.81
CA LEU A 207 4.40 -6.38 -17.71
C LEU A 207 4.62 -7.06 -19.07
N GLY A 208 4.21 -6.41 -20.17
CA GLY A 208 4.22 -6.95 -21.52
C GLY A 208 3.00 -7.82 -21.84
N GLU A 209 2.61 -7.84 -23.11
CA GLU A 209 1.50 -8.64 -23.63
C GLU A 209 1.68 -10.16 -23.38
N PRO A 210 2.88 -10.77 -23.57
CA PRO A 210 3.05 -12.21 -23.37
C PRO A 210 2.74 -12.66 -21.94
N ALA A 211 3.03 -11.81 -20.93
CA ALA A 211 2.72 -12.11 -19.54
C ALA A 211 1.20 -12.15 -19.28
N LEU A 212 0.43 -11.35 -20.01
CA LEU A 212 -1.03 -11.31 -19.96
C LEU A 212 -1.69 -12.39 -20.83
N ALA A 213 -0.95 -13.06 -21.71
CA ALA A 213 -1.43 -14.20 -22.49
C ALA A 213 -1.12 -15.54 -21.81
N ALA A 214 -0.03 -15.62 -21.03
CA ALA A 214 0.40 -16.84 -20.36
C ALA A 214 -0.70 -17.49 -19.50
N GLY A 215 -0.85 -18.81 -19.62
CA GLY A 215 -1.91 -19.61 -18.98
C GLY A 215 -1.55 -20.24 -17.63
N SER A 216 -0.34 -20.00 -17.11
CA SER A 216 0.09 -20.50 -15.79
C SER A 216 1.07 -19.52 -15.14
N LEU A 217 1.26 -19.64 -13.81
CA LEU A 217 2.24 -18.81 -13.09
C LEU A 217 3.68 -19.01 -13.59
N PRO A 218 4.19 -20.24 -13.79
CA PRO A 218 5.53 -20.42 -14.34
C PRO A 218 5.69 -19.80 -15.73
N ALA A 219 4.68 -19.95 -16.59
CA ALA A 219 4.70 -19.35 -17.93
C ALA A 219 4.68 -17.82 -17.86
N THR A 220 3.87 -17.23 -16.97
CA THR A 220 3.88 -15.78 -16.74
C THR A 220 5.25 -15.32 -16.24
N ALA A 221 5.83 -15.98 -15.24
CA ALA A 221 7.14 -15.61 -14.70
C ALA A 221 8.26 -15.66 -15.76
N ALA A 222 8.25 -16.67 -16.63
CA ALA A 222 9.25 -16.84 -17.68
C ALA A 222 9.32 -15.66 -18.67
N VAL A 223 8.16 -15.05 -18.98
CA VAL A 223 8.07 -13.97 -19.97
C VAL A 223 8.04 -12.56 -19.36
N LEU A 224 7.97 -12.45 -18.02
CA LEU A 224 7.98 -11.15 -17.34
C LEU A 224 9.32 -10.42 -17.53
N PRO A 225 9.30 -9.07 -17.62
CA PRO A 225 10.49 -8.24 -17.49
C PRO A 225 11.23 -8.51 -16.17
N ALA A 226 12.55 -8.36 -16.17
CA ALA A 226 13.39 -8.65 -15.00
C ALA A 226 12.95 -7.88 -13.74
N GLY A 227 12.51 -6.62 -13.91
CA GLY A 227 12.00 -5.78 -12.82
C GLY A 227 10.73 -6.31 -12.15
N ALA A 228 9.95 -7.17 -12.82
CA ALA A 228 8.70 -7.75 -12.30
C ALA A 228 8.83 -9.24 -11.94
N ARG A 229 9.67 -9.98 -12.67
CA ARG A 229 9.80 -11.45 -12.59
C ARG A 229 10.04 -11.99 -11.19
N TRP A 230 10.93 -11.34 -10.43
CA TRP A 230 11.35 -11.78 -9.09
C TRP A 230 10.17 -12.00 -8.11
N ALA A 231 9.02 -11.36 -8.34
CA ALA A 231 7.85 -11.50 -7.48
C ALA A 231 7.13 -12.84 -7.69
N LEU A 232 7.21 -13.43 -8.89
CA LEU A 232 6.55 -14.69 -9.25
C LEU A 232 7.53 -15.86 -9.41
N GLU A 233 8.83 -15.60 -9.34
CA GLU A 233 9.87 -16.62 -9.52
C GLU A 233 9.74 -17.78 -8.51
N GLY A 234 9.77 -19.01 -9.01
CA GLY A 234 9.62 -20.23 -8.21
C GLY A 234 8.24 -20.43 -7.59
N LEU A 235 7.19 -19.79 -8.13
CA LEU A 235 5.80 -20.06 -7.75
C LEU A 235 5.14 -20.94 -8.82
N ASP A 236 4.66 -22.12 -8.40
CA ASP A 236 4.08 -23.10 -9.31
C ASP A 236 2.55 -22.99 -9.34
N ARG A 237 1.93 -22.78 -8.17
CA ARG A 237 0.47 -22.82 -8.02
C ARG A 237 -0.11 -21.46 -7.65
N PRO A 238 -1.35 -21.12 -8.10
CA PRO A 238 -2.02 -19.88 -7.71
C PRO A 238 -2.12 -19.69 -6.19
N GLU A 239 -2.24 -20.79 -5.45
CA GLU A 239 -2.25 -20.80 -3.99
C GLU A 239 -0.94 -20.24 -3.40
N ASP A 240 0.20 -20.36 -4.09
CA ASP A 240 1.51 -19.91 -3.62
C ASP A 240 1.72 -18.39 -3.74
N LEU A 241 0.78 -17.64 -4.33
CA LEU A 241 0.91 -16.19 -4.51
C LEU A 241 1.13 -15.41 -3.21
N TRP A 242 0.71 -15.94 -2.06
CA TRP A 242 1.00 -15.33 -0.77
C TRP A 242 2.51 -15.32 -0.46
N LEU A 243 3.28 -16.31 -0.92
CA LEU A 243 4.74 -16.33 -0.78
C LEU A 243 5.39 -15.20 -1.59
N GLY A 244 4.88 -14.96 -2.80
CA GLY A 244 5.29 -13.83 -3.64
C GLY A 244 4.99 -12.49 -2.97
N GLU A 245 3.82 -12.33 -2.35
CA GLU A 245 3.48 -11.14 -1.56
C GLU A 245 4.43 -10.97 -0.36
N VAL A 246 4.71 -12.04 0.40
CA VAL A 246 5.68 -12.00 1.51
C VAL A 246 7.07 -11.59 1.01
N ARG A 247 7.51 -12.15 -0.13
CA ARG A 247 8.78 -11.78 -0.77
C ARG A 247 8.80 -10.30 -1.15
N TRP A 248 7.69 -9.78 -1.66
CA TRP A 248 7.54 -8.38 -2.03
C TRP A 248 7.72 -7.44 -0.84
N TRP A 249 7.02 -7.71 0.27
CA TRP A 249 7.16 -6.92 1.49
C TRP A 249 8.56 -6.96 2.07
N ARG A 250 9.20 -8.15 2.07
CA ARG A 250 10.58 -8.29 2.53
C ARG A 250 11.56 -7.51 1.65
N ARG A 251 11.34 -7.49 0.33
CA ARG A 251 12.20 -6.72 -0.59
C ARG A 251 12.04 -5.22 -0.36
N LEU A 252 10.79 -4.72 -0.29
CA LEU A 252 10.49 -3.32 0.02
C LEU A 252 11.23 -2.85 1.29
N GLU A 253 11.13 -3.63 2.37
CA GLU A 253 11.76 -3.28 3.64
C GLU A 253 13.29 -3.33 3.57
N ARG A 254 13.88 -4.36 2.94
CA ARG A 254 15.34 -4.47 2.78
C ARG A 254 15.92 -3.35 1.93
N GLU A 255 15.31 -3.05 0.78
CA GLU A 255 15.74 -1.94 -0.07
C GLU A 255 15.56 -0.60 0.67
N GLY A 256 14.49 -0.45 1.45
CA GLY A 256 14.29 0.71 2.29
C GLY A 256 15.41 0.93 3.33
N PHE A 257 15.83 -0.12 4.03
CA PHE A 257 16.99 -0.03 4.93
C PHE A 257 18.30 0.24 4.19
N SER A 258 18.51 -0.37 3.03
CA SER A 258 19.68 -0.12 2.20
C SER A 258 19.79 1.36 1.83
N HIS A 259 18.69 1.97 1.38
CA HIS A 259 18.67 3.40 1.04
C HIS A 259 18.86 4.31 2.25
N LEU A 260 18.39 3.92 3.43
CA LEU A 260 18.61 4.68 4.68
C LEU A 260 20.06 4.64 5.15
N SER A 261 20.75 3.52 4.91
CA SER A 261 22.14 3.29 5.30
C SER A 261 23.17 4.04 4.44
N ASP A 262 22.77 4.46 3.24
CA ASP A 262 23.60 5.32 2.39
C ASP A 262 23.90 6.65 3.11
N SER A 263 25.15 7.07 3.15
CA SER A 263 25.57 8.30 3.82
C SER A 263 25.08 9.56 3.12
N ARG A 264 24.60 9.45 1.87
CA ARG A 264 24.10 10.59 1.08
C ARG A 264 22.75 11.10 1.60
N PHE A 265 22.62 12.43 1.71
CA PHE A 265 21.34 13.09 1.97
C PHE A 265 20.66 13.37 0.63
N GLY A 266 19.54 12.70 0.35
CA GLY A 266 18.86 12.79 -0.94
C GLY A 266 17.58 11.96 -1.04
N PRO A 267 16.96 11.91 -2.22
CA PRO A 267 15.65 11.28 -2.46
C PRO A 267 15.58 9.82 -1.99
N ALA A 268 16.64 9.04 -2.25
CA ALA A 268 16.70 7.63 -1.90
C ALA A 268 16.47 7.38 -0.40
N ALA A 269 17.11 8.14 0.49
CA ALA A 269 16.97 7.95 1.93
C ALA A 269 15.54 8.22 2.42
N VAL A 270 14.85 9.19 1.82
CA VAL A 270 13.45 9.52 2.13
C VAL A 270 12.50 8.43 1.63
N LEU A 271 12.69 7.97 0.38
CA LEU A 271 11.94 6.84 -0.17
C LEU A 271 12.17 5.57 0.67
N GLY A 272 13.40 5.34 1.12
CA GLY A 272 13.72 4.22 1.99
C GLY A 272 13.06 4.31 3.36
N ALA A 273 12.98 5.50 3.94
CA ALA A 273 12.21 5.72 5.17
C ALA A 273 10.73 5.38 4.98
N LEU A 274 10.13 5.83 3.87
CA LEU A 274 8.74 5.53 3.55
C LEU A 274 8.52 4.02 3.37
N ALA A 275 9.40 3.33 2.68
CA ALA A 275 9.33 1.88 2.51
C ALA A 275 9.33 1.16 3.87
N VAL A 276 10.24 1.53 4.77
CA VAL A 276 10.33 0.95 6.12
C VAL A 276 9.12 1.28 6.98
N LEU A 277 8.65 2.54 6.97
CA LEU A 277 7.47 2.96 7.74
C LEU A 277 6.19 2.27 7.23
N THR A 278 6.06 2.06 5.91
CA THR A 278 4.94 1.32 5.32
C THR A 278 4.98 -0.15 5.74
N ALA A 279 6.14 -0.80 5.71
CA ALA A 279 6.31 -2.17 6.20
C ALA A 279 5.99 -2.29 7.70
N ASP A 280 6.41 -1.30 8.50
CA ASP A 280 6.13 -1.25 9.94
C ASP A 280 4.63 -1.09 10.24
N ALA A 281 3.95 -0.18 9.53
CA ALA A 281 2.51 0.02 9.64
C ALA A 281 1.72 -1.23 9.25
N ARG A 282 2.14 -1.93 8.18
CA ARG A 282 1.56 -3.24 7.82
C ARG A 282 1.74 -4.25 8.95
N ARG A 283 2.95 -4.38 9.51
CA ARG A 283 3.24 -5.30 10.61
C ARG A 283 2.41 -4.98 11.85
N ALA A 284 2.27 -3.71 12.23
CA ALA A 284 1.46 -3.29 13.36
C ALA A 284 -0.03 -3.67 13.19
N ARG A 285 -0.60 -3.41 11.99
CA ARG A 285 -1.99 -3.79 11.69
C ARG A 285 -2.21 -5.30 11.73
N ALA A 286 -1.27 -6.06 11.15
CA ALA A 286 -1.32 -7.52 11.17
C ALA A 286 -1.21 -8.07 12.60
N ALA A 287 -0.40 -7.45 13.46
CA ALA A 287 -0.28 -7.85 14.86
C ALA A 287 -1.59 -7.68 15.64
N VAL A 288 -2.29 -6.55 15.46
CA VAL A 288 -3.61 -6.33 16.08
C VAL A 288 -4.62 -7.36 15.56
N GLU A 289 -4.65 -7.61 14.24
CA GLU A 289 -5.53 -8.63 13.66
C GLU A 289 -5.26 -10.04 14.19
N LEU A 290 -3.98 -10.41 14.35
CA LEU A 290 -3.60 -11.70 14.92
C LEU A 290 -4.02 -11.83 16.38
N ALA A 291 -3.88 -10.77 17.18
CA ALA A 291 -4.32 -10.77 18.58
C ALA A 291 -5.85 -10.92 18.70
N VAL A 292 -6.61 -10.29 17.80
CA VAL A 292 -8.07 -10.47 17.72
C VAL A 292 -8.43 -11.92 17.40
N ARG A 293 -7.70 -12.57 16.49
CA ARG A 293 -7.94 -13.98 16.12
C ARG A 293 -7.49 -14.96 17.20
N GLY A 294 -6.40 -14.68 17.89
CA GLY A 294 -5.91 -15.47 19.01
C GLY A 294 -6.82 -15.38 20.24
N GLY A 295 -7.42 -14.21 20.51
CA GLY A 295 -8.38 -14.00 21.59
C GLY A 295 -9.78 -14.55 21.31
N ARG A 296 -10.10 -14.93 20.06
CA ARG A 296 -11.33 -15.66 19.72
C ARG A 296 -11.25 -17.16 20.04
N GLY A 297 -10.12 -17.63 20.56
CA GLY A 297 -9.97 -19.01 21.04
C GLY A 297 -10.71 -19.31 22.35
N ASP A 298 -11.19 -18.28 23.06
CA ASP A 298 -11.81 -18.42 24.39
C ASP A 298 -13.35 -18.29 24.39
N ASP A 299 -13.98 -18.03 23.22
CA ASP A 299 -15.45 -17.90 23.06
C ASP A 299 -16.12 -19.17 22.49
N VAL A 300 -15.51 -20.34 22.66
CA VAL A 300 -16.16 -21.64 22.43
C VAL A 300 -15.93 -22.54 23.64
N ALA A 301 -16.76 -22.34 24.67
CA ALA A 301 -17.08 -23.31 25.70
C ALA A 301 -18.60 -23.43 25.81
#